data_AF-A0A6A3ZXY2-F1
#
_entry.id   AF-A0A6A3ZXY2-F1
#
_cell.length_a   1.000
_cell.length_b   1.000
_cell.length_c   1.000
_cell.angle_alpha   90.00
_cell.angle_beta   90.00
_cell.angle_gamma   90.00
#
_symmetry.space_group_name_H-M   'P 1'
#
loop_
_entity.id
_entity.type
_entity.pdbx_description
1 polymer ?
#
loop_
_entity_poly.entity_id
_entity_poly.type
_entity_poly.pdbx_seq_one_letter_code
_entity_poly.pdbx_strand_id
1 'polypeptide(L)' 'MRVTLLLKGLLAHVQEVKVESEITEAWLVNDAKALGIIAQGVELQHQTKIRSATHAIEAWGTLREFTPRFTTMSR' A
#
# COMPACT_ATOMS: atom_id res chain seq x y z
N MET A 1 1.22 8.32 -4.81
CA MET A 1 0.78 6.94 -4.45
C MET A 1 -0.72 6.76 -4.44
N ARG A 2 -1.50 7.46 -3.61
CA ARG A 2 -2.97 7.24 -3.51
C ARG A 2 -3.70 7.33 -4.85
N VAL A 3 -3.40 8.35 -5.66
CA VAL A 3 -3.97 8.49 -7.02
C VAL A 3 -3.51 7.38 -7.96
N THR A 4 -2.24 6.96 -7.89
CA THR A 4 -1.73 5.82 -8.68
C THR A 4 -2.46 4.52 -8.35
N LEU A 5 -2.74 4.27 -7.06
CA LEU A 5 -3.53 3.12 -6.61
C LEU A 5 -4.98 3.21 -7.09
N LEU A 6 -5.61 4.40 -7.02
CA LEU A 6 -6.96 4.62 -7.54
C LEU A 6 -7.04 4.35 -9.05
N LEU A 7 -6.12 4.93 -9.84
CA LEU A 7 -6.07 4.76 -11.29
C LEU A 7 -5.84 3.30 -11.72
N LYS A 8 -5.20 2.50 -10.85
CA LYS A 8 -4.97 1.07 -11.09
C LYS A 8 -6.05 0.17 -10.47
N GLY A 9 -7.09 0.73 -9.85
CA GLY A 9 -8.14 -0.04 -9.17
C GLY A 9 -7.66 -0.77 -7.90
N LEU A 10 -6.52 -0.36 -7.35
CA LEU A 10 -5.86 -1.01 -6.20
C LEU A 10 -6.12 -0.28 -4.87
N LEU A 11 -6.93 0.78 -4.87
CA LEU A 11 -7.18 1.56 -3.65
C LEU A 11 -7.86 0.74 -2.54
N ALA A 12 -8.74 -0.20 -2.90
CA ALA A 12 -9.39 -1.08 -1.92
C ALA A 12 -8.39 -1.95 -1.13
N HIS A 13 -7.26 -2.33 -1.75
CA HIS A 13 -6.22 -3.18 -1.14
C HIS A 13 -5.45 -2.47 -0.03
N VAL A 14 -5.60 -1.15 0.13
CA VAL A 14 -4.96 -0.36 1.20
C VAL A 14 -5.96 0.28 2.16
N GLN A 15 -7.26 0.04 1.95
CA GLN A 15 -8.34 0.62 2.75
C GLN A 15 -9.04 -0.42 3.61
N GLU A 16 -9.15 -1.66 3.15
CA GLU A 16 -9.92 -2.71 3.80
C GLU A 16 -9.06 -3.95 4.03
N VAL A 17 -9.15 -4.49 5.25
CA VAL A 17 -8.55 -5.78 5.58
C VAL A 17 -9.38 -6.86 4.92
N LYS A 18 -8.73 -7.67 4.08
CA LYS A 18 -9.38 -8.82 3.43
C LYS A 18 -9.55 -9.94 4.46
N VAL A 19 -10.72 -10.57 4.50
CA VAL A 19 -10.94 -11.76 5.33
C VAL A 19 -10.15 -12.92 4.72
N GLU A 20 -9.48 -13.71 5.57
CA GLU A 20 -8.59 -14.80 5.13
C GLU A 20 -9.29 -15.80 4.20
N SER A 21 -10.55 -16.14 4.49
CA SER A 21 -11.37 -17.04 3.65
C SER A 21 -11.66 -16.51 2.23
N GLU A 22 -11.43 -15.23 1.98
CA GLU A 22 -11.62 -14.58 0.67
C GLU A 22 -10.30 -14.26 -0.05
N ILE A 23 -9.16 -14.65 0.54
CA ILE A 23 -7.85 -14.47 -0.08
C ILE A 23 -7.72 -15.48 -1.22
N THR A 24 -7.70 -14.95 -2.43
CA THR A 24 -7.44 -15.73 -3.66
C THR A 24 -6.05 -15.40 -4.20
N GLU A 25 -5.49 -16.27 -5.04
CA GLU A 25 -4.22 -16.00 -5.72
C GLU A 25 -4.28 -14.69 -6.55
N ALA A 26 -5.41 -14.44 -7.21
CA ALA A 26 -5.63 -13.21 -7.96
C ALA A 26 -5.62 -11.96 -7.05
N TRP A 27 -6.15 -12.09 -5.84
CA TRP A 27 -6.07 -11.03 -4.82
C TRP A 27 -4.62 -10.81 -4.38
N LEU A 28 -3.85 -11.87 -4.08
CA LEU A 28 -2.44 -11.77 -3.69
C LEU A 28 -1.58 -11.10 -4.75
N VAL A 29 -1.82 -11.39 -6.03
CA VAL A 29 -1.11 -10.72 -7.14
C VAL A 29 -1.41 -9.22 -7.16
N ASN A 30 -2.64 -8.81 -6.90
CA ASN A 30 -3.02 -7.41 -6.88
C ASN A 30 -2.53 -6.69 -5.61
N ASP A 31 -2.52 -7.39 -4.48
CA ASP A 31 -1.93 -6.91 -3.23
C ASP A 31 -0.42 -6.69 -3.39
N ALA A 32 0.32 -7.64 -3.98
CA ALA A 32 1.74 -7.48 -4.28
C ALA A 32 2.02 -6.29 -5.23
N LYS A 33 1.16 -6.08 -6.23
CA LYS A 33 1.25 -4.89 -7.11
C LYS A 33 1.04 -3.60 -6.33
N ALA A 34 0.06 -3.57 -5.44
CA ALA A 34 -0.22 -2.42 -4.58
C ALA A 34 0.96 -2.14 -3.65
N LEU A 35 1.55 -3.17 -3.05
CA LEU A 35 2.75 -3.08 -2.23
C LEU A 35 3.95 -2.55 -3.02
N GLY A 36 4.15 -2.99 -4.27
CA GLY A 36 5.20 -2.46 -5.15
C GLY A 36 5.03 -0.97 -5.46
N ILE A 37 3.80 -0.52 -5.73
CA ILE A 37 3.49 0.91 -5.93
C ILE A 37 3.77 1.72 -4.66
N ILE A 38 3.48 1.14 -3.49
CA ILE A 38 3.80 1.74 -2.21
C ILE A 38 5.31 1.88 -2.04
N ALA A 39 6.07 0.79 -2.21
CA ALA A 39 7.52 0.80 -2.06
C ALA A 39 8.21 1.81 -3.00
N GLN A 40 7.72 1.94 -4.24
CA GLN A 40 8.26 2.89 -5.21
C GLN A 40 7.96 4.36 -4.87
N GLY A 41 6.81 4.64 -4.26
CA GLY A 41 6.43 6.02 -3.93
C GLY A 41 6.88 6.49 -2.56
N VAL A 42 7.54 5.64 -1.77
CA VAL A 42 8.15 5.97 -0.48
C VAL A 42 9.58 6.42 -0.70
N GLU A 43 9.95 7.57 -0.11
CA GLU A 43 11.33 8.06 -0.12
C GLU A 43 12.29 7.01 0.45
N LEU A 44 13.50 6.92 -0.11
CA LEU A 44 14.48 5.88 0.23
C LEU A 44 14.76 5.77 1.75
N GLN A 45 14.84 6.91 2.44
CA GLN A 45 15.05 6.98 3.90
C GLN A 45 13.92 6.34 4.73
N HIS A 46 12.74 6.14 4.13
CA HIS A 46 11.56 5.59 4.79
C HIS A 46 11.22 4.17 4.32
N GLN A 47 11.92 3.62 3.33
CA GLN A 47 11.64 2.26 2.82
C GLN A 47 11.86 1.17 3.87
N THR A 48 12.82 1.34 4.78
CA THR A 48 13.06 0.38 5.87
C THR A 48 11.84 0.22 6.79
N LYS A 49 10.99 1.24 6.90
CA LYS A 49 9.79 1.22 7.75
C LYS A 49 8.74 0.22 7.26
N ILE A 50 8.68 -0.03 5.95
CA ILE A 50 7.72 -0.96 5.33
C ILE A 50 8.37 -2.28 4.91
N ARG A 51 9.64 -2.50 5.26
CA ARG A 51 10.40 -3.70 4.84
C ARG A 51 9.75 -5.01 5.28
N SER A 52 9.14 -5.00 6.46
CA SER A 52 8.49 -6.18 7.04
C SER A 52 7.03 -6.35 6.62
N ALA A 53 6.48 -5.41 5.84
CA ALA A 53 5.11 -5.51 5.37
C ALA A 53 4.99 -6.62 4.31
N THR A 54 4.08 -7.55 4.56
CA THR A 54 3.75 -8.62 3.62
C THR A 54 2.61 -8.19 2.71
N HIS A 55 1.70 -7.36 3.25
CA HIS A 55 0.52 -6.88 2.53
C HIS A 55 0.53 -5.36 2.32
N ALA A 56 -0.16 -4.90 1.26
CA ALA A 56 -0.22 -3.48 0.93
C ALA A 56 -0.89 -2.66 2.05
N ILE A 57 -1.87 -3.24 2.74
CA ILE A 57 -2.55 -2.58 3.86
C ILE A 57 -1.66 -2.37 5.08
N GLU A 58 -0.72 -3.28 5.36
CA GLU A 58 0.23 -3.16 6.47
C GLU A 58 1.23 -2.04 6.20
N ALA A 59 1.79 -2.02 4.97
CA ALA A 59 2.68 -0.96 4.53
C ALA A 59 1.97 0.40 4.56
N TRP A 60 0.72 0.46 4.10
CA TRP A 60 -0.10 1.67 4.11
C TRP A 60 -0.43 2.15 5.53
N GLY A 61 -0.78 1.24 6.44
CA GLY A 61 -1.02 1.54 7.85
C GLY A 61 0.21 2.15 8.52
N THR A 62 1.35 1.50 8.35
CA THR A 62 2.65 1.98 8.85
C THR A 62 2.95 3.39 8.34
N LEU A 63 2.78 3.64 7.04
CA LEU A 63 3.06 4.95 6.45
C LEU A 63 2.14 6.05 6.99
N ARG A 64 0.86 5.74 7.26
CA ARG A 64 -0.08 6.70 7.86
C ARG A 64 0.33 7.12 9.27
N GLU A 65 0.90 6.21 10.05
CA GLU A 65 1.37 6.50 11.41
C GLU A 65 2.62 7.39 11.39
N PHE A 66 3.53 7.17 10.43
CA PHE A 66 4.79 7.93 10.38
C PHE A 66 4.71 9.24 9.60
N THR A 67 3.70 9.44 8.77
CA THR A 67 3.64 10.60 7.86
C THR A 67 2.21 11.15 7.76
N PRO A 68 1.89 12.23 8.49
CA PRO A 68 0.59 12.88 8.38
C PRO A 68 0.35 13.56 7.02
N ARG A 69 1.38 13.67 6.16
CA ARG A 69 1.33 14.32 4.84
C ARG A 69 0.86 13.43 3.68
N PHE A 70 0.61 12.12 3.88
CA PHE A 70 0.15 11.24 2.80
C PHE A 70 -1.30 11.49 2.33
N THR A 71 -1.98 12.48 2.91
CA THR A 71 -3.31 12.95 2.49
C THR A 71 -3.30 13.95 1.33
N THR A 72 -2.15 14.54 0.96
CA THR A 72 -2.11 15.54 -0.12
C THR A 72 -0.93 15.30 -1.06
N MET A 73 -1.23 15.05 -2.34
CA MET A 73 -0.24 15.03 -3.44
C MET A 73 0.36 16.41 -3.70
N SER A 74 1.66 16.48 -3.97
CA SER A 74 2.23 16.84 -5.28
C SER A 74 3.70 17.26 -5.19
N ARG A 75 4.58 16.58 -5.94
CA ARG A 75 5.25 17.17 -7.10
C ARG A 75 5.71 16.08 -8.04
#